data_AF-A0A357SXF9-F1
#
_entry.id   AF-A0A357SXF9-F1
#
_cell.length_a   1.000
_cell.length_b   1.000
_cell.length_c   1.000
_cell.angle_alpha   90.00
_cell.angle_beta   90.00
_cell.angle_gamma   90.00
#
_symmetry.space_group_name_H-M   'P 1'
#
loop_
_entity.id
_entity.type
_entity.pdbx_description
1 polymer ?
#
loop_
_entity_poly.entity_id
_entity_poly.type
_entity_poly.pdbx_seq_one_letter_code
_entity_poly.pdbx_strand_id
1 'polypeptide(L)'
;YPPDPGEKTATIGGNVMTNAGGMRAVKYGVTRDYVRGMEVVLPDGEMLAIGGKVAKNSSGYSVKDLFIGSEGTLGIVTKLVLKLLPLPKKTISLLAPFPTLNDCIDTVPVLFKSKLIP
;
A
#
# COMPACT_ATOMS: atom_id res chain seq x y z
N TYR A 1 -1.60 -5.93 7.74
CA TYR A 1 -1.25 -4.95 6.69
C TYR A 1 -0.98 -5.75 5.42
N PRO A 2 -1.80 -5.60 4.36
CA PRO A 2 -1.75 -6.48 3.18
C PRO A 2 -0.67 -6.23 2.12
N PRO A 3 -0.23 -4.98 1.84
CA PRO A 3 0.84 -4.76 0.86
C PRO A 3 2.08 -5.56 1.25
N ASP A 4 2.71 -6.17 0.24
CA ASP A 4 3.78 -7.16 0.40
C ASP A 4 4.91 -6.83 -0.59
N PRO A 5 5.71 -5.78 -0.32
CA PRO A 5 6.86 -5.42 -1.14
C PRO A 5 7.89 -6.56 -1.18
N GLY A 6 8.57 -6.73 -2.32
CA GLY A 6 9.54 -7.82 -2.48
C GLY A 6 10.77 -7.72 -1.58
N GLU A 7 11.09 -6.51 -1.10
CA GLU A 7 12.22 -6.25 -0.21
C GLU A 7 11.86 -6.56 1.25
N LYS A 8 12.42 -7.67 1.76
CA LYS A 8 12.09 -8.18 3.10
C LYS A 8 12.70 -7.37 4.25
N THR A 9 13.74 -6.58 3.96
CA THR A 9 14.40 -5.71 4.95
C THR A 9 13.75 -4.32 5.01
N ALA A 10 12.79 -4.02 4.14
CA ALA A 10 12.12 -2.73 4.08
C ALA A 10 11.36 -2.43 5.39
N THR A 11 11.53 -1.22 5.89
CA THR A 11 10.78 -0.74 7.05
C THR A 11 9.41 -0.25 6.62
N ILE A 12 8.45 -0.27 7.55
CA ILE A 12 7.11 0.27 7.29
C ILE A 12 7.14 1.78 6.99
N GLY A 13 8.07 2.52 7.61
CA GLY A 13 8.32 3.92 7.29
C GLY A 13 8.77 4.09 5.84
N GLY A 14 9.78 3.33 5.41
CA GLY A 14 10.25 3.33 4.02
C GLY A 14 9.13 3.01 3.02
N ASN A 15 8.34 1.97 3.28
CA ASN A 15 7.20 1.62 2.44
C ASN A 15 6.18 2.75 2.30
N VAL A 16 5.90 3.48 3.38
CA VAL A 16 5.02 4.65 3.34
C VAL A 16 5.65 5.80 2.55
N MET A 17 6.93 6.09 2.79
CA MET A 17 7.63 7.18 2.11
C MET A 17 7.80 6.92 0.62
N THR A 18 7.81 5.68 0.15
CA THR A 18 7.88 5.34 -1.28
C THR A 18 6.53 4.93 -1.89
N ASN A 19 5.45 4.93 -1.09
CA ASN A 19 4.14 4.39 -1.47
C ASN A 19 4.24 2.97 -2.07
N ALA A 20 4.96 2.07 -1.37
CA ALA A 20 5.26 0.75 -1.88
C ALA A 20 3.99 -0.05 -2.23
N GLY A 21 4.03 -0.74 -3.35
CA GLY A 21 3.01 -1.72 -3.74
C GLY A 21 3.39 -3.12 -3.26
N GLY A 22 3.64 -4.01 -4.23
CA GLY A 22 4.06 -5.38 -3.98
C GLY A 22 3.25 -6.39 -4.78
N MET A 23 3.57 -7.67 -4.61
CA MET A 23 2.95 -8.78 -5.35
C MET A 23 1.42 -8.87 -5.16
N ARG A 24 0.92 -8.26 -4.09
CA ARG A 24 -0.48 -8.28 -3.66
C ARG A 24 -1.28 -7.04 -4.05
N ALA A 25 -0.65 -6.07 -4.74
CA ALA A 25 -1.25 -4.77 -5.02
C ALA A 25 -2.51 -4.85 -5.89
N VAL A 26 -2.59 -5.83 -6.80
CA VAL A 26 -3.76 -6.03 -7.67
C VAL A 26 -5.05 -6.24 -6.86
N LYS A 27 -4.97 -6.99 -5.75
CA LYS A 27 -6.13 -7.30 -4.91
C LYS A 27 -6.35 -6.32 -3.78
N TYR A 28 -5.25 -5.89 -3.16
CA TYR A 28 -5.29 -5.18 -1.90
C TYR A 28 -5.00 -3.68 -2.04
N GLY A 29 -4.46 -3.23 -3.18
CA GLY A 29 -3.96 -1.87 -3.33
C GLY A 29 -2.54 -1.71 -2.76
N VAL A 30 -2.11 -0.46 -2.67
CA VAL A 30 -0.74 -0.07 -2.29
C VAL A 30 -0.70 0.46 -0.85
N THR A 31 0.50 0.77 -0.36
CA THR A 31 0.71 1.25 1.01
C THR A 31 -0.23 2.40 1.39
N ARG A 32 -0.44 3.39 0.50
CA ARG A 32 -1.33 4.55 0.71
C ARG A 32 -2.74 4.17 1.17
N ASP A 33 -3.30 3.11 0.62
CA ASP A 33 -4.68 2.65 0.89
C ASP A 33 -4.87 2.15 2.33
N TYR A 34 -3.76 1.86 3.00
CA TYR A 34 -3.74 1.34 4.37
C TYR A 34 -3.30 2.38 5.40
N VAL A 35 -2.71 3.50 5.02
CA VAL A 35 -2.32 4.54 5.98
C VAL A 35 -3.54 5.37 6.39
N ARG A 36 -3.87 5.37 7.69
CA ARG A 36 -4.96 6.15 8.28
C ARG A 36 -4.49 7.44 8.95
N GLY A 37 -3.28 7.43 9.47
CA GLY A 37 -2.62 8.60 10.03
C GLY A 37 -1.13 8.36 10.24
N MET A 38 -0.40 9.44 10.50
CA MET A 38 1.03 9.41 10.75
C MET A 38 1.47 10.55 11.66
N GLU A 39 2.62 10.36 12.28
CA GLU A 39 3.40 11.39 12.95
C GLU A 39 4.69 11.58 12.14
N VAL A 40 5.01 12.83 11.84
CA VAL A 40 6.17 13.22 11.03
C VAL A 40 6.94 14.31 11.75
N VAL A 41 8.26 14.18 11.81
CA VAL A 41 9.16 15.25 12.24
C VAL A 41 9.57 16.05 10.99
N LEU A 42 9.29 17.34 11.01
CA LEU A 42 9.59 18.30 9.95
C LEU A 42 11.06 18.78 10.03
N PRO A 43 11.59 19.45 8.99
CA PRO A 43 12.98 19.92 8.97
C PRO A 43 13.35 20.92 10.09
N ASP A 44 12.38 21.67 10.60
CA ASP A 44 12.54 22.59 11.74
C ASP A 44 12.46 21.88 13.11
N GLY A 45 12.23 20.56 13.11
CA GLY A 45 12.08 19.75 14.31
C GLY A 45 10.65 19.71 14.86
N GLU A 46 9.69 20.42 14.25
CA GLU A 46 8.30 20.33 14.68
C GLU A 46 7.71 18.94 14.39
N MET A 47 6.86 18.48 15.30
CA MET A 47 6.19 17.21 15.17
C MET A 47 4.75 17.41 14.70
N LEU A 48 4.47 16.94 13.50
CA LEU A 48 3.16 17.03 12.86
C LEU A 48 2.41 15.71 12.97
N ALA A 49 1.22 15.74 13.60
CA ALA A 49 0.29 14.61 13.64
C ALA A 49 -0.86 14.82 12.65
N ILE A 50 -1.02 13.91 11.69
CA ILE A 50 -2.01 14.01 10.62
C ILE A 50 -2.79 12.72 10.43
N GLY A 51 -4.07 12.84 10.09
CA GLY A 51 -5.00 11.71 10.03
C GLY A 51 -5.37 11.18 11.42
N GLY A 52 -5.66 9.89 11.54
CA GLY A 52 -6.01 9.29 12.83
C GLY A 52 -6.52 7.86 12.73
N LYS A 53 -7.19 7.37 13.77
CA LYS A 53 -7.81 6.03 13.77
C LYS A 53 -9.15 5.97 13.03
N VAL A 54 -9.65 7.11 12.58
CA VAL A 54 -10.96 7.23 11.93
C VAL A 54 -10.94 6.64 10.52
N ALA A 55 -12.05 6.00 10.14
CA ALA A 55 -12.20 5.43 8.80
C ALA A 55 -12.44 6.49 7.72
N LYS A 56 -13.04 7.63 8.11
CA LYS A 56 -13.34 8.78 7.26
C LYS A 56 -12.79 10.04 7.92
N ASN A 57 -12.12 10.85 7.11
CA ASN A 57 -11.71 12.20 7.48
C ASN A 57 -12.00 13.10 6.28
N SER A 58 -12.76 14.18 6.50
CA SER A 58 -13.14 15.15 5.47
C SER A 58 -12.83 16.59 5.90
N SER A 59 -11.88 16.76 6.82
CA SER A 59 -11.47 18.05 7.36
C SER A 59 -10.33 18.63 6.52
N GLY A 60 -10.68 19.24 5.39
CA GLY A 60 -9.72 19.91 4.50
C GLY A 60 -8.86 18.95 3.67
N TYR A 61 -7.63 19.37 3.38
CA TYR A 61 -6.72 18.60 2.52
C TYR A 61 -6.23 17.31 3.19
N SER A 62 -6.03 16.27 2.39
CA SER A 62 -5.36 15.05 2.85
C SER A 62 -3.85 15.27 2.93
N VAL A 63 -3.39 16.05 3.91
CA VAL A 63 -1.96 16.35 4.11
C VAL A 63 -1.13 15.07 4.24
N LYS A 64 -1.70 14.03 4.87
CA LYS A 64 -1.13 12.67 4.94
C LYS A 64 -0.69 12.15 3.57
N ASP A 65 -1.49 12.39 2.54
CA ASP A 65 -1.24 11.87 1.19
C ASP A 65 -0.18 12.67 0.41
N LEU A 66 0.24 13.84 0.92
CA LEU A 66 1.43 14.55 0.43
C LEU A 66 2.73 13.90 0.95
N PHE A 67 2.73 13.41 2.20
CA PHE A 67 3.90 12.73 2.77
C PHE A 67 4.10 11.32 2.22
N ILE A 68 3.00 10.60 1.92
CA ILE A 68 3.07 9.25 1.33
C ILE A 68 3.65 9.33 -0.08
N GLY A 69 4.77 8.67 -0.33
CA GLY A 69 5.46 8.76 -1.62
C GLY A 69 6.39 9.98 -1.76
N SER A 70 6.64 10.75 -0.68
CA SER A 70 7.57 11.88 -0.70
C SER A 70 9.04 11.49 -0.68
N GLU A 71 9.36 10.20 -0.54
CA GLU A 71 10.71 9.66 -0.53
C GLU A 71 11.63 10.27 0.56
N GLY A 72 11.04 10.78 1.64
CA GLY A 72 11.78 11.39 2.76
C GLY A 72 12.07 12.88 2.58
N THR A 73 11.64 13.50 1.48
CA THR A 73 11.96 14.90 1.17
C THR A 73 11.19 15.93 2.01
N LEU A 74 10.06 15.54 2.59
CA LEU A 74 9.18 16.43 3.36
C LEU A 74 9.32 16.29 4.88
N GLY A 75 9.99 15.24 5.36
CA GLY A 75 10.13 14.96 6.78
C GLY A 75 10.33 13.47 7.07
N ILE A 76 10.49 13.14 8.35
CA ILE A 76 10.78 11.78 8.83
C ILE A 76 9.56 11.23 9.55
N VAL A 77 8.98 10.15 9.02
CA VAL A 77 7.90 9.42 9.70
C VAL A 77 8.42 8.72 10.97
N THR A 78 7.78 8.99 12.10
CA THR A 78 8.12 8.37 13.41
C THR A 78 7.05 7.38 13.87
N LYS A 79 5.80 7.56 13.44
CA LYS A 79 4.66 6.70 13.83
C LYS A 79 3.65 6.59 12.71
N LEU A 80 3.02 5.42 12.62
CA LEU A 80 1.99 5.12 11.63
C LEU A 80 0.76 4.49 12.28
N VAL A 81 -0.41 4.88 11.78
CA VAL A 81 -1.68 4.20 12.07
C VAL A 81 -2.15 3.53 10.79
N LEU A 82 -2.21 2.20 10.80
CA LEU A 82 -2.52 1.40 9.62
C LEU A 82 -3.87 0.70 9.76
N LYS A 83 -4.63 0.67 8.67
CA LYS A 83 -5.77 -0.21 8.49
C LYS A 83 -5.26 -1.65 8.40
N LEU A 84 -5.90 -2.54 9.15
CA LEU A 84 -5.64 -3.99 9.08
C LEU A 84 -6.83 -4.68 8.42
N LEU A 85 -6.54 -5.83 7.80
CA LEU A 85 -7.56 -6.77 7.32
C LEU A 85 -7.46 -8.06 8.13
N PRO A 86 -8.57 -8.80 8.28
CA PRO A 86 -8.53 -10.16 8.81
C PRO A 86 -7.57 -11.04 8.00
N LEU A 87 -6.91 -11.97 8.68
CA LEU A 87 -6.07 -12.96 8.01
C LEU A 87 -6.95 -13.90 7.16
N PRO A 88 -6.59 -14.18 5.89
CA PRO A 88 -7.36 -15.11 5.07
C PRO A 88 -7.31 -16.52 5.66
N LYS A 89 -8.45 -17.21 5.69
CA LYS A 89 -8.56 -18.58 6.22
C LYS A 89 -7.83 -19.62 5.35
N LYS A 90 -7.68 -19.32 4.05
CA LYS A 90 -7.06 -20.20 3.05
C LYS A 90 -6.32 -19.37 2.01
N THR A 91 -5.18 -19.87 1.57
CA THR A 91 -4.39 -19.32 0.46
C THR A 91 -4.13 -20.47 -0.53
N ILE A 92 -4.38 -20.23 -1.81
CA ILE A 92 -4.21 -21.22 -2.89
C ILE A 92 -3.30 -20.59 -3.94
N SER A 93 -2.29 -21.33 -4.40
CA SER A 93 -1.42 -20.94 -5.50
C SER A 93 -1.71 -21.82 -6.71
N LEU A 94 -1.82 -21.21 -7.88
CA LEU A 94 -2.07 -21.89 -9.15
C LEU A 94 -0.94 -21.56 -10.13
N LEU A 95 -0.50 -22.55 -10.88
CA LEU A 95 0.46 -22.38 -11.98
C LEU A 95 -0.21 -22.85 -13.27
N ALA A 96 -0.35 -21.95 -14.24
CA ALA A 96 -0.95 -22.23 -15.55
C ALA A 96 0.10 -22.05 -16.65
N PRO A 97 0.56 -23.13 -17.31
CA PRO A 97 1.49 -23.00 -18.43
C PRO A 97 0.76 -22.52 -19.69
N PHE A 98 1.45 -21.70 -20.50
CA PHE A 98 0.95 -21.21 -21.79
C PHE A 98 1.95 -21.58 -22.91
N PRO A 99 1.48 -21.94 -24.11
CA PRO A 99 2.35 -22.23 -25.24
C PRO A 99 3.17 -21.02 -25.72
N THR A 100 2.59 -19.82 -25.65
CA THR A 100 3.26 -18.57 -26.03
C THR A 100 3.07 -17.48 -24.97
N LEU A 101 3.95 -16.47 -25.00
CA LEU A 101 3.83 -15.28 -24.15
C LEU A 101 2.54 -14.50 -24.47
N ASN A 102 2.13 -14.44 -25.74
CA ASN A 102 0.93 -13.72 -26.15
C ASN A 102 -0.32 -14.35 -25.53
N ASP A 103 -0.46 -15.68 -25.57
CA ASP A 103 -1.59 -16.39 -24.94
C ASP A 103 -1.69 -16.08 -23.43
N CYS A 104 -0.55 -15.97 -22.76
CA CYS A 104 -0.47 -15.62 -21.35
C CYS A 104 -0.96 -14.17 -21.08
N ILE A 105 -0.47 -13.21 -21.88
CA ILE A 105 -0.84 -11.79 -21.75
C ILE A 105 -2.33 -11.59 -22.03
N ASP A 106 -2.86 -12.23 -23.08
CA ASP A 106 -4.27 -12.11 -23.49
C ASP A 106 -5.25 -12.67 -22.45
N THR A 107 -4.78 -13.52 -21.53
CA THR A 107 -5.58 -14.06 -20.43
C THR A 107 -5.82 -13.03 -19.32
N VAL A 108 -4.91 -12.05 -19.13
CA VAL A 108 -5.00 -11.08 -18.03
C VAL A 108 -6.32 -10.28 -18.05
N PRO A 109 -6.75 -9.66 -19.18
CA PRO A 109 -8.02 -8.95 -19.24
C PRO A 109 -9.24 -9.84 -18.99
N VAL A 110 -9.19 -11.10 -19.42
CA VAL A 110 -10.26 -12.09 -19.20
C VAL A 110 -10.43 -12.37 -17.71
N LEU A 111 -9.33 -12.57 -16.98
CA LEU A 111 -9.33 -12.77 -15.53
C LEU A 111 -9.95 -11.57 -14.81
N PHE A 112 -9.54 -10.34 -15.13
CA PHE A 112 -10.13 -9.14 -14.53
C PHE A 112 -11.64 -9.02 -14.80
N LYS A 113 -12.07 -9.28 -16.04
CA LYS A 113 -13.51 -9.23 -16.42
C LYS A 113 -14.34 -10.31 -15.73
N SER A 114 -13.74 -11.47 -15.43
CA SER A 114 -14.41 -12.55 -14.70
C SER A 114 -14.66 -12.23 -13.22
N LYS A 115 -14.18 -11.08 -12.72
CA LYS A 115 -14.22 -10.67 -11.30
C LYS A 115 -13.47 -11.64 -10.38
N LEU A 116 -12.61 -12.50 -10.94
CA LEU A 116 -11.60 -13.22 -10.18
C LEU A 116 -10.54 -12.19 -9.77
N ILE A 117 -10.54 -11.81 -8.49
CA ILE A 117 -9.51 -10.96 -7.90
C ILE A 117 -8.53 -11.89 -7.15
N PRO A 118 -7.41 -12.28 -7.78
CA PRO A 118 -6.44 -13.21 -7.20
C PRO A 118 -5.84 -12.68 -5.89
#